data_AF-A0AAD9JNG9-F1
#
_entry.id   AF-A0AAD9JNG9-F1
#
_cell.length_a   1.000
_cell.length_b   1.000
_cell.length_c   1.000
_cell.angle_alpha   90.00
_cell.angle_beta   90.00
_cell.angle_gamma   90.00
#
_symmetry.space_group_name_H-M   'P 1'
#
loop_
_entity.id
_entity.type
_entity.pdbx_description
1 polymer ?
#
loop_
_entity_poly.entity_id
_entity_poly.type
_entity_poly.pdbx_seq_one_letter_code
_entity_poly.pdbx_strand_id
1 'polypeptide(L)'
;MKQWSLPVDDLLIDICFHFDRSAKRRKLFQEFQEFANVEEFEILKHCQTRWLSLLRVIERVLHQYPALAAYFASHEDGEKPGRVKRVVDRLAAPTTKLTLLFLGFILPVLMDFNKLFQADETKVGALLPEMDRLLRKLMVKFVPLRLIRGQQDPRTVEFTLLDNQHPDDTIAIGMPARAYLAAEELDPTQTAKFFREVRAFYTAVIGKMLAKFPFDCEVLKDLVVMDLAKREDLTYAPLLRLAARFAPDVDQEALKDEFEDLQLMEDASISFKVDGRPQRLDAIWGGVLSQKTALGVTRFPTLGRVMTALLSLLHSNADCERAFSMVRKVHTECRKSLCADTITAFLQCKINFDINCCEFDVTPAMLRGAKHATAEYNKEHV
;
A
#
# COMPACT_ATOMS: atom_id res chain seq x y z
N MET A 1 15.04 2.34 5.11
CA MET A 1 16.41 2.21 4.57
C MET A 1 17.53 2.68 5.51
N LYS A 2 17.29 3.55 6.51
CA LYS A 2 18.30 4.01 7.50
C LYS A 2 19.05 2.94 8.34
N GLN A 3 18.84 1.65 8.09
CA GLN A 3 19.45 0.55 8.85
C GLN A 3 20.48 -0.24 8.08
N TRP A 4 20.57 -0.01 6.77
CA TRP A 4 21.67 -0.51 5.97
C TRP A 4 22.86 0.42 6.17
N SER A 5 24.06 -0.15 6.26
CA SER A 5 25.27 0.69 6.23
C SER A 5 25.50 1.30 4.84
N LEU A 6 24.92 0.67 3.81
CA LEU A 6 24.85 1.17 2.44
C LEU A 6 23.61 2.07 2.27
N PRO A 7 23.76 3.36 1.96
CA PRO A 7 22.61 4.22 1.71
C PRO A 7 22.11 3.98 0.28
N VAL A 8 21.26 2.95 0.14
CA VAL A 8 20.68 2.51 -1.13
C VAL A 8 19.95 3.66 -1.82
N ASP A 9 19.22 4.49 -1.07
CA ASP A 9 18.58 5.72 -1.56
C ASP A 9 19.54 6.58 -2.38
N ASP A 10 20.74 6.86 -1.85
CA ASP A 10 21.71 7.74 -2.49
C ASP A 10 22.20 7.17 -3.82
N LEU A 11 22.38 5.84 -3.90
CA LEU A 11 22.77 5.19 -5.16
C LEU A 11 21.67 5.34 -6.21
N LEU A 12 20.42 5.04 -5.84
CA LEU A 12 19.28 5.14 -6.76
C LEU A 12 19.07 6.59 -7.23
N ILE A 13 19.26 7.55 -6.32
CA ILE A 13 19.18 8.99 -6.59
C ILE A 13 20.31 9.44 -7.52
N ASP A 14 21.56 9.06 -7.25
CA ASP A 14 22.72 9.41 -8.07
C ASP A 14 22.60 8.83 -9.49
N ILE A 15 22.17 7.57 -9.64
CA ILE A 15 21.91 6.94 -10.95
C ILE A 15 20.83 7.72 -11.71
N CYS A 16 19.68 7.99 -11.08
CA CYS A 16 18.59 8.72 -11.73
C CYS A 16 19.02 10.13 -12.18
N PHE A 17 19.64 10.91 -11.29
CA PHE A 17 20.07 12.28 -11.60
C PHE A 17 21.08 12.33 -12.75
N HIS A 18 21.87 11.28 -12.95
CA HIS A 18 22.81 11.21 -14.07
C HIS A 18 22.10 11.26 -15.43
N PHE A 19 20.94 10.60 -15.53
CA PHE A 19 20.18 10.43 -16.78
C PHE A 19 19.02 11.42 -16.95
N ASP A 20 18.38 11.88 -15.86
CA ASP A 20 17.12 12.65 -15.85
C ASP A 20 17.11 13.87 -16.80
N ARG A 21 18.25 14.55 -16.96
CA ARG A 21 18.36 15.80 -17.73
C ARG A 21 19.26 15.73 -18.96
N SER A 22 19.66 14.53 -19.39
CA SER A 22 20.58 14.40 -20.52
C SER A 22 20.09 13.38 -21.54
N ALA A 23 19.53 13.88 -22.65
CA ALA A 23 19.17 13.05 -23.80
C ALA A 23 20.40 12.31 -24.38
N LYS A 24 21.57 12.98 -24.40
CA LYS A 24 22.84 12.36 -24.82
C LYS A 24 23.19 11.15 -23.96
N ARG A 25 23.14 11.27 -22.63
CA ARG A 25 23.47 10.15 -21.73
C ARG A 25 22.46 9.00 -21.82
N ARG A 26 21.18 9.32 -21.99
CA ARG A 26 20.13 8.30 -22.21
C ARG A 26 20.36 7.53 -23.50
N LYS A 27 20.66 8.22 -24.61
CA LYS A 27 20.98 7.58 -25.90
C LYS A 27 22.23 6.71 -25.81
N LEU A 28 23.30 7.22 -25.20
CA LEU A 28 24.51 6.43 -24.98
C LEU A 28 24.23 5.20 -24.12
N PHE A 29 23.42 5.33 -23.07
CA PHE A 29 23.07 4.20 -22.22
C PHE A 29 22.31 3.09 -22.98
N GLN A 30 21.47 3.42 -23.97
CA GLN A 30 20.80 2.42 -24.81
C GLN A 30 21.80 1.50 -25.52
N GLU A 31 22.93 2.02 -25.99
CA GLU A 31 24.00 1.21 -26.60
C GLU A 31 24.56 0.17 -25.61
N PHE A 32 24.64 0.52 -24.32
CA PHE A 32 25.03 -0.42 -23.26
C PHE A 32 23.91 -1.41 -22.89
N GLN A 33 22.65 -1.02 -23.02
CA GLN A 33 21.50 -1.92 -22.82
C GLN A 33 21.48 -3.01 -23.90
N GLU A 34 21.67 -2.61 -25.15
CA GLU A 34 21.82 -3.51 -26.30
C GLU A 34 23.04 -4.44 -26.11
N PHE A 35 24.20 -3.88 -25.77
CA PHE A 35 25.42 -4.67 -25.50
C PHE A 35 25.23 -5.69 -24.37
N ALA A 36 24.54 -5.30 -23.29
CA ALA A 36 24.26 -6.17 -22.16
C ALA A 36 23.10 -7.15 -22.40
N ASN A 37 22.45 -7.08 -23.57
CA ASN A 37 21.26 -7.86 -23.93
C ASN A 37 20.14 -7.76 -22.87
N VAL A 38 19.86 -6.53 -22.42
CA VAL A 38 18.74 -6.23 -21.52
C VAL A 38 17.69 -5.41 -22.26
N GLU A 39 16.41 -5.67 -21.96
CA GLU A 39 15.30 -4.87 -22.51
C GLU A 39 15.50 -3.37 -22.26
N GLU A 40 15.24 -2.58 -23.28
CA GLU A 40 15.38 -1.13 -23.23
C GLU A 40 14.37 -0.51 -22.28
N PHE A 41 14.90 0.15 -21.27
CA PHE A 41 14.11 0.68 -20.19
C PHE A 41 14.70 1.99 -19.65
N GLU A 42 13.86 3.02 -19.54
CA GLU A 42 14.25 4.26 -18.87
C GLU A 42 14.53 4.04 -17.38
N ILE A 43 15.50 4.78 -16.85
CA ILE A 43 15.79 4.78 -15.41
C ILE A 43 14.69 5.55 -14.69
N LEU A 44 14.09 4.89 -13.70
CA LEU A 44 12.99 5.45 -12.93
C LEU A 44 13.50 6.39 -11.83
N LYS A 45 12.76 7.48 -11.62
CA LYS A 45 13.02 8.39 -10.51
C LYS A 45 12.55 7.81 -9.19
N HIS A 46 13.47 7.71 -8.23
CA HIS A 46 13.13 7.41 -6.85
C HIS A 46 12.57 8.64 -6.14
N CYS A 47 11.38 8.52 -5.55
CA CYS A 47 10.80 9.53 -4.68
C CYS A 47 10.82 9.01 -3.24
N GLN A 48 11.64 9.63 -2.38
CA GLN A 48 11.89 9.18 -1.00
C GLN A 48 10.61 9.06 -0.16
N THR A 49 9.57 9.86 -0.44
CA THR A 49 8.30 9.84 0.28
C THR A 49 7.31 8.79 -0.24
N ARG A 50 7.60 8.11 -1.35
CA ARG A 50 6.71 7.13 -1.98
C ARG A 50 7.37 5.76 -2.01
N TRP A 51 7.24 5.04 -0.92
CA TRP A 51 7.77 3.69 -0.75
C TRP A 51 7.32 2.68 -1.84
N LEU A 52 6.11 2.82 -2.43
CA LEU A 52 5.67 2.06 -3.62
C LEU A 52 6.57 2.26 -4.85
N SER A 53 7.20 3.44 -4.98
CA SER A 53 8.13 3.71 -6.08
C SER A 53 9.49 3.02 -5.87
N LEU A 54 9.87 2.73 -4.63
CA LEU A 54 11.18 2.15 -4.33
C LEU A 54 11.35 0.77 -4.93
N LEU A 55 10.37 -0.14 -4.74
CA LEU A 55 10.46 -1.49 -5.30
C LEU A 55 10.64 -1.44 -6.81
N ARG A 56 9.80 -0.66 -7.51
CA ARG A 56 9.88 -0.50 -8.97
C ARG A 56 11.25 0.01 -9.43
N VAL A 57 11.84 0.96 -8.69
CA VAL A 57 13.17 1.48 -8.99
C VAL A 57 14.24 0.43 -8.74
N ILE A 58 14.15 -0.34 -7.66
CA ILE A 58 15.10 -1.43 -7.36
C ILE A 58 15.02 -2.52 -8.42
N GLU A 59 13.82 -2.96 -8.80
CA GLU A 59 13.60 -3.94 -9.88
C GLU A 59 14.17 -3.43 -11.21
N ARG A 60 13.93 -2.14 -11.53
CA ARG A 60 14.51 -1.49 -12.72
C ARG A 60 16.03 -1.48 -12.68
N VAL A 61 16.64 -1.12 -11.56
CA VAL A 61 18.11 -1.08 -11.41
C VAL A 61 18.70 -2.48 -11.46
N LEU A 62 18.06 -3.48 -10.84
CA LEU A 62 18.49 -4.88 -10.92
C LEU A 62 18.44 -5.44 -12.34
N HIS A 63 17.36 -5.15 -13.07
CA HIS A 63 17.22 -5.53 -14.48
C HIS A 63 18.29 -4.86 -15.36
N GLN A 64 18.57 -3.59 -15.10
CA GLN A 64 19.55 -2.79 -15.84
C GLN A 64 20.98 -2.91 -15.30
N TYR A 65 21.22 -3.77 -14.30
CA TYR A 65 22.48 -3.77 -13.54
C TYR A 65 23.71 -4.02 -14.44
N PRO A 66 23.72 -5.00 -15.37
CA PRO A 66 24.89 -5.24 -16.22
C PRO A 66 25.20 -4.05 -17.13
N ALA A 67 24.17 -3.45 -17.75
CA ALA A 67 24.31 -2.26 -18.59
C ALA A 67 24.81 -1.05 -17.78
N LEU A 68 24.24 -0.83 -16.58
CA LEU A 68 24.64 0.27 -15.69
C LEU A 68 26.10 0.12 -15.25
N ALA A 69 26.51 -1.09 -14.83
CA ALA A 69 27.88 -1.36 -14.42
C ALA A 69 28.87 -1.10 -15.56
N ALA A 70 28.59 -1.59 -16.77
CA ALA A 70 29.44 -1.37 -17.94
C ALA A 70 29.51 0.11 -18.35
N TYR A 71 28.35 0.79 -18.41
CA TYR A 71 28.25 2.20 -18.73
C TYR A 71 29.09 3.06 -17.77
N PHE A 72 28.87 2.91 -16.46
CA PHE A 72 29.57 3.74 -15.48
C PHE A 72 31.06 3.41 -15.41
N ALA A 73 31.46 2.14 -15.56
CA ALA A 73 32.87 1.75 -15.61
C ALA A 73 33.63 2.39 -16.79
N SER A 74 32.95 2.59 -17.93
CA SER A 74 33.51 3.27 -19.11
C SER A 74 33.43 4.81 -19.07
N HIS A 75 32.80 5.39 -18.04
CA HIS A 75 32.51 6.83 -18.03
C HIS A 75 33.78 7.66 -17.77
N GLU A 76 33.97 8.76 -18.49
CA GLU A 76 35.15 9.66 -18.40
C GLU A 76 35.40 10.29 -17.02
N ASP A 77 34.37 10.31 -16.16
CA ASP A 77 34.43 10.84 -14.80
C ASP A 77 34.47 9.69 -13.76
N GLY A 78 34.64 8.45 -14.24
CA GLY A 78 34.65 7.24 -13.43
C GLY A 78 35.84 7.14 -12.49
N GLU A 79 36.89 7.96 -12.69
CA GLU A 79 38.05 8.06 -11.79
C GLU A 79 38.10 9.38 -11.00
N LYS A 80 37.29 10.37 -11.40
CA LYS A 80 37.31 11.71 -10.80
C LYS A 80 36.44 11.75 -9.54
N PRO A 81 36.89 12.39 -8.44
CA PRO A 81 36.06 12.56 -7.24
C PRO A 81 34.71 13.21 -7.60
N GLY A 82 33.61 12.54 -7.27
CA GLY A 82 32.28 13.03 -7.64
C GLY A 82 31.19 11.96 -7.59
N ARG A 83 30.00 12.30 -8.11
CA ARG A 83 28.84 11.38 -8.09
C ARG A 83 29.08 10.15 -8.97
N VAL A 84 29.70 10.33 -10.15
CA VAL A 84 29.99 9.25 -11.10
C VAL A 84 30.90 8.21 -10.48
N LYS A 85 32.04 8.61 -9.89
CA LYS A 85 32.95 7.71 -9.14
C LYS A 85 32.22 6.94 -8.03
N ARG A 86 31.35 7.60 -7.25
CA ARG A 86 30.56 6.91 -6.22
C ARG A 86 29.65 5.84 -6.80
N VAL A 87 29.02 6.10 -7.95
CA VAL A 87 28.17 5.11 -8.63
C VAL A 87 29.02 3.95 -9.14
N VAL A 88 30.17 4.22 -9.77
CA VAL A 88 31.13 3.20 -10.22
C VAL A 88 31.52 2.28 -9.06
N ASP A 89 32.01 2.86 -7.96
CA ASP A 89 32.50 2.10 -6.80
C ASP A 89 31.39 1.26 -6.17
N ARG A 90 30.17 1.80 -6.09
CA ARG A 90 29.04 1.08 -5.53
C ARG A 90 28.53 -0.02 -6.44
N LEU A 91 28.46 0.19 -7.75
CA LEU A 91 28.02 -0.85 -8.69
C LEU A 91 29.04 -1.99 -8.80
N ALA A 92 30.33 -1.68 -8.64
CA ALA A 92 31.41 -2.67 -8.59
C ALA A 92 31.44 -3.48 -7.28
N ALA A 93 30.96 -2.92 -6.16
CA ALA A 93 30.94 -3.61 -4.88
C ALA A 93 29.89 -4.75 -4.85
N PRO A 94 30.29 -6.02 -4.63
CA PRO A 94 29.36 -7.16 -4.63
C PRO A 94 28.23 -7.03 -3.61
N THR A 95 28.53 -6.42 -2.44
CA THR A 95 27.55 -6.19 -1.38
C THR A 95 26.38 -5.29 -1.80
N THR A 96 26.58 -4.41 -2.79
CA THR A 96 25.52 -3.51 -3.28
C THR A 96 24.45 -4.31 -4.03
N LYS A 97 24.86 -5.14 -4.99
CA LYS A 97 23.93 -5.99 -5.75
C LYS A 97 23.22 -6.97 -4.83
N LEU A 98 23.96 -7.60 -3.92
CA LEU A 98 23.40 -8.50 -2.91
C LEU A 98 22.31 -7.81 -2.05
N THR A 99 22.57 -6.57 -1.61
CA THR A 99 21.59 -5.77 -0.86
C THR A 99 20.36 -5.43 -1.70
N LEU A 100 20.53 -5.02 -2.96
CA LEU A 100 19.40 -4.74 -3.85
C LEU A 100 18.55 -5.98 -4.12
N LEU A 101 19.17 -7.16 -4.30
CA LEU A 101 18.46 -8.43 -4.47
C LEU A 101 17.64 -8.79 -3.22
N PHE A 102 18.20 -8.60 -2.02
CA PHE A 102 17.46 -8.76 -0.77
C PHE A 102 16.26 -7.81 -0.69
N LEU A 103 16.47 -6.53 -1.00
CA LEU A 103 15.39 -5.52 -0.98
C LEU A 103 14.30 -5.85 -2.01
N GLY A 104 14.67 -6.28 -3.21
CA GLY A 104 13.74 -6.76 -4.24
C GLY A 104 12.93 -7.97 -3.78
N PHE A 105 13.49 -8.83 -2.92
CA PHE A 105 12.79 -9.95 -2.31
C PHE A 105 11.80 -9.53 -1.21
N ILE A 106 12.22 -8.64 -0.28
CA ILE A 106 11.44 -8.39 0.93
C ILE A 106 10.40 -7.28 0.79
N LEU A 107 10.67 -6.27 -0.04
CA LEU A 107 9.74 -5.15 -0.23
C LEU A 107 8.37 -5.59 -0.77
N PRO A 108 8.23 -6.55 -1.72
CA PRO A 108 6.93 -7.03 -2.18
C PRO A 108 5.98 -7.45 -1.06
N VAL A 109 6.53 -8.09 -0.01
CA VAL A 109 5.75 -8.53 1.16
C VAL A 109 5.06 -7.35 1.86
N LEU A 110 5.76 -6.23 1.99
CA LEU A 110 5.21 -5.02 2.58
C LEU A 110 4.24 -4.34 1.59
N MET A 111 4.57 -4.32 0.29
CA MET A 111 3.76 -3.69 -0.76
C MET A 111 2.34 -4.24 -0.83
N ASP A 112 2.17 -5.55 -0.68
CA ASP A 112 0.85 -6.18 -0.67
C ASP A 112 -0.06 -5.60 0.41
N PHE A 113 0.46 -5.44 1.64
CA PHE A 113 -0.32 -4.89 2.75
C PHE A 113 -0.74 -3.43 2.51
N ASN A 114 0.13 -2.62 1.92
CA ASN A 114 -0.25 -1.24 1.67
C ASN A 114 -1.13 -1.07 0.44
N LYS A 115 -1.11 -1.99 -0.53
CA LYS A 115 -2.14 -2.01 -1.57
C LYS A 115 -3.51 -2.23 -0.94
N LEU A 116 -3.62 -3.10 0.05
CA LEU A 116 -4.82 -3.25 0.86
C LEU A 116 -5.14 -1.96 1.63
N PHE A 117 -4.13 -1.34 2.27
CA PHE A 117 -4.31 -0.09 3.02
C PHE A 117 -4.70 1.09 2.13
N GLN A 118 -4.35 1.09 0.85
CA GLN A 118 -4.69 2.12 -0.12
C GLN A 118 -5.85 1.71 -1.04
N ALA A 119 -6.59 0.66 -0.68
CA ALA A 119 -7.72 0.22 -1.46
C ALA A 119 -8.83 1.28 -1.45
N ASP A 120 -9.53 1.40 -2.57
CA ASP A 120 -10.62 2.36 -2.71
C ASP A 120 -11.93 1.86 -2.07
N GLU A 121 -12.03 0.54 -1.87
CA GLU A 121 -13.15 -0.14 -1.23
C GLU A 121 -12.92 -0.28 0.29
N THR A 122 -13.99 -0.43 1.07
CA THR A 122 -13.90 -0.55 2.53
C THR A 122 -13.14 -1.81 2.94
N LYS A 123 -11.97 -1.63 3.56
CA LYS A 123 -11.12 -2.71 4.12
C LYS A 123 -11.00 -2.70 5.63
N VAL A 124 -11.76 -1.86 6.33
CA VAL A 124 -11.58 -1.60 7.77
C VAL A 124 -11.67 -2.88 8.63
N GLY A 125 -12.63 -3.77 8.35
CA GLY A 125 -12.77 -5.06 9.04
C GLY A 125 -11.66 -6.08 8.73
N ALA A 126 -10.93 -5.90 7.62
CA ALA A 126 -9.81 -6.76 7.24
C ALA A 126 -8.46 -6.28 7.81
N LEU A 127 -8.38 -5.05 8.36
CA LEU A 127 -7.10 -4.46 8.78
C LEU A 127 -6.39 -5.31 9.84
N LEU A 128 -7.05 -5.62 10.96
CA LEU A 128 -6.40 -6.30 12.08
C LEU A 128 -5.92 -7.72 11.71
N PRO A 129 -6.73 -8.57 11.03
CA PRO A 129 -6.25 -9.85 10.52
C PRO A 129 -5.06 -9.72 9.57
N GLU A 130 -5.07 -8.73 8.68
CA GLU A 130 -4.00 -8.52 7.69
C GLU A 130 -2.72 -7.95 8.31
N MET A 131 -2.84 -7.15 9.38
CA MET A 131 -1.71 -6.70 10.20
C MET A 131 -1.03 -7.87 10.92
N ASP A 132 -1.81 -8.76 11.55
CA ASP A 132 -1.30 -9.99 12.18
C ASP A 132 -0.63 -10.90 11.13
N ARG A 133 -1.30 -11.12 9.99
CA ARG A 133 -0.77 -11.92 8.89
C ARG A 133 0.56 -11.36 8.37
N LEU A 134 0.66 -10.04 8.16
CA LEU A 134 1.90 -9.40 7.72
C LEU A 134 3.02 -9.60 8.74
N LEU A 135 2.72 -9.39 10.03
CA LEU A 135 3.68 -9.54 11.12
C LEU A 135 4.26 -10.96 11.14
N ARG A 136 3.40 -11.98 11.14
CA ARG A 136 3.80 -13.39 11.09
C ARG A 136 4.56 -13.74 9.83
N LYS A 137 4.12 -13.25 8.66
CA LYS A 137 4.76 -13.47 7.34
C LYS A 137 6.18 -12.89 7.29
N LEU A 138 6.45 -11.79 8.01
CA LEU A 138 7.79 -11.23 8.14
C LEU A 138 8.62 -11.95 9.19
N MET A 139 8.04 -12.30 10.35
CA MET A 139 8.74 -13.03 11.40
C MET A 139 9.29 -14.37 10.91
N VAL A 140 8.48 -15.15 10.20
CA VAL A 140 8.90 -16.48 9.70
C VAL A 140 10.08 -16.42 8.72
N LYS A 141 10.43 -15.22 8.20
CA LYS A 141 11.62 -15.04 7.36
C LYS A 141 12.93 -15.12 8.14
N PHE A 142 12.91 -14.84 9.43
CA PHE A 142 14.13 -14.80 10.24
C PHE A 142 13.99 -15.39 11.64
N VAL A 143 12.79 -15.81 12.05
CA VAL A 143 12.48 -16.49 13.32
C VAL A 143 11.91 -17.88 13.01
N PRO A 144 12.37 -18.96 13.67
CA PRO A 144 11.86 -20.30 13.45
C PRO A 144 10.35 -20.43 13.66
N LEU A 145 9.67 -21.08 12.73
CA LEU A 145 8.21 -21.26 12.73
C LEU A 145 7.67 -21.83 14.05
N ARG A 146 8.41 -22.72 14.72
CA ARG A 146 8.03 -23.30 16.01
C ARG A 146 7.79 -22.25 17.11
N LEU A 147 8.50 -21.12 17.07
CA LEU A 147 8.35 -20.02 18.02
C LEU A 147 7.14 -19.14 17.72
N ILE A 148 6.63 -19.18 16.48
CA ILE A 148 5.52 -18.33 16.01
C ILE A 148 4.19 -19.08 16.05
N ARG A 149 4.16 -20.33 15.57
CA ARG A 149 2.91 -21.09 15.31
C ARG A 149 2.08 -21.34 16.57
N GLY A 150 2.72 -21.50 17.72
CA GLY A 150 2.04 -21.74 19.00
C GLY A 150 1.54 -20.48 19.70
N GLN A 151 1.86 -19.29 19.19
CA GLN A 151 1.52 -18.03 19.85
C GLN A 151 0.20 -17.49 19.30
N GLN A 152 -0.80 -17.35 20.18
CA GLN A 152 -2.03 -16.62 19.88
C GLN A 152 -1.71 -15.16 19.56
N ASP A 153 -0.83 -14.55 20.34
CA ASP A 153 -0.34 -13.20 20.12
C ASP A 153 1.12 -13.23 19.61
N PRO A 154 1.39 -12.90 18.34
CA PRO A 154 2.75 -12.92 17.81
C PRO A 154 3.67 -11.86 18.43
N ARG A 155 3.13 -10.90 19.19
CA ARG A 155 3.90 -9.83 19.84
C ARG A 155 4.71 -10.35 21.04
N THR A 156 4.37 -11.51 21.58
CA THR A 156 5.08 -12.14 22.71
C THR A 156 6.37 -12.84 22.30
N VAL A 157 6.60 -13.02 21.00
CA VAL A 157 7.80 -13.69 20.49
C VAL A 157 9.02 -12.79 20.69
N GLU A 158 10.03 -13.29 21.38
CA GLU A 158 11.31 -12.59 21.57
C GLU A 158 12.19 -12.65 20.31
N PHE A 159 11.77 -11.97 19.26
CA PHE A 159 12.41 -11.97 17.94
C PHE A 159 13.75 -11.22 17.91
N THR A 160 14.09 -10.45 18.94
CA THR A 160 15.36 -9.70 19.07
C THR A 160 16.52 -10.57 19.54
N LEU A 161 16.23 -11.69 20.21
CA LEU A 161 17.23 -12.63 20.68
C LEU A 161 17.81 -13.42 19.51
N LEU A 162 19.14 -13.40 19.37
CA LEU A 162 19.81 -14.06 18.25
C LEU A 162 19.54 -15.58 18.22
N ASP A 163 19.45 -16.22 19.39
CA ASP A 163 19.15 -17.66 19.53
C ASP A 163 17.74 -18.03 19.03
N ASN A 164 16.84 -17.04 19.01
CA ASN A 164 15.49 -17.18 18.46
C ASN A 164 15.44 -16.82 16.96
N GLN A 165 16.57 -16.57 16.31
CA GLN A 165 16.63 -16.27 14.88
C GLN A 165 17.22 -17.43 14.09
N HIS A 166 16.90 -17.45 12.79
CA HIS A 166 17.50 -18.40 11.86
C HIS A 166 19.01 -18.14 11.72
N PRO A 167 19.84 -19.19 11.59
CA PRO A 167 21.23 -19.05 11.17
C PRO A 167 21.35 -18.49 9.74
N ASP A 168 22.57 -18.06 9.37
CA ASP A 168 22.87 -17.37 8.10
C ASP A 168 22.53 -18.20 6.86
N ASP A 169 22.60 -19.52 6.96
CA ASP A 169 22.25 -20.47 5.91
C ASP A 169 20.73 -20.56 5.64
N THR A 170 19.89 -20.29 6.64
CA THR A 170 18.44 -20.51 6.58
C THR A 170 17.61 -19.23 6.65
N ILE A 171 18.17 -18.10 7.11
CA ILE A 171 17.48 -16.81 7.11
C ILE A 171 17.05 -16.43 5.68
N ALA A 172 15.81 -15.99 5.49
CA ALA A 172 15.29 -15.75 4.16
C ALA A 172 15.87 -14.44 3.60
N ILE A 173 16.64 -14.54 2.51
CA ILE A 173 17.17 -13.39 1.77
C ILE A 173 16.68 -13.33 0.31
N GLY A 174 15.88 -14.31 -0.10
CA GLY A 174 15.42 -14.51 -1.48
C GLY A 174 16.36 -15.40 -2.29
N MET A 175 15.78 -16.20 -3.20
CA MET A 175 16.55 -17.11 -4.07
C MET A 175 17.59 -16.38 -4.95
N PRO A 176 17.28 -15.21 -5.55
CA PRO A 176 18.27 -14.47 -6.35
C PRO A 176 19.49 -14.04 -5.52
N ALA A 177 19.28 -13.58 -4.28
CA ALA A 177 20.38 -13.20 -3.38
C ALA A 177 21.21 -14.42 -2.95
N ARG A 178 20.57 -15.57 -2.70
CA ARG A 178 21.27 -16.84 -2.41
C ARG A 178 22.11 -17.31 -3.59
N ALA A 179 21.56 -17.28 -4.80
CA ALA A 179 22.28 -17.64 -6.02
C ALA A 179 23.47 -16.71 -6.27
N TYR A 180 23.30 -15.40 -6.06
CA TYR A 180 24.37 -14.43 -6.17
C TYR A 180 25.48 -14.67 -5.14
N LEU A 181 25.13 -14.91 -3.87
CA LEU A 181 26.09 -15.21 -2.81
C LEU A 181 26.86 -16.52 -3.06
N ALA A 182 26.25 -17.51 -3.72
CA ALA A 182 26.91 -18.77 -4.08
C ALA A 182 27.85 -18.64 -5.29
N ALA A 183 27.56 -17.69 -6.19
CA ALA A 183 28.35 -17.46 -7.41
C ALA A 183 29.50 -16.46 -7.21
N GLU A 184 29.39 -15.59 -6.21
CA GLU A 184 30.35 -14.52 -5.94
C GLU A 184 31.21 -14.84 -4.72
N GLU A 185 32.51 -14.65 -4.82
CA GLU A 185 33.44 -14.81 -3.71
C GLU A 185 33.45 -13.55 -2.83
N LEU A 186 32.45 -13.43 -1.95
CA LEU A 186 32.50 -12.42 -0.88
C LEU A 186 33.42 -12.90 0.23
N ASP A 187 34.23 -11.99 0.77
CA ASP A 187 35.03 -12.32 1.94
C ASP A 187 34.11 -12.64 3.16
N PRO A 188 34.58 -13.45 4.13
CA PRO A 188 33.77 -13.82 5.29
C PRO A 188 33.26 -12.63 6.11
N THR A 189 34.00 -11.52 6.14
CA THR A 189 33.63 -10.30 6.88
C THR A 189 32.47 -9.57 6.21
N GLN A 190 32.49 -9.46 4.87
CA GLN A 190 31.41 -8.90 4.07
C GLN A 190 30.14 -9.74 4.21
N THR A 191 30.27 -11.07 4.14
CA THR A 191 29.15 -12.00 4.29
C THR A 191 28.51 -11.88 5.68
N ALA A 192 29.31 -11.93 6.74
CA ALA A 192 28.81 -11.75 8.11
C ALA A 192 28.17 -10.37 8.33
N LYS A 193 28.76 -9.32 7.75
CA LYS A 193 28.20 -7.96 7.77
C LYS A 193 26.84 -7.90 7.10
N PHE A 194 26.69 -8.49 5.91
CA PHE A 194 25.41 -8.53 5.18
C PHE A 194 24.32 -9.20 6.01
N PHE A 195 24.59 -10.39 6.57
CA PHE A 195 23.61 -11.11 7.38
C PHE A 195 23.25 -10.41 8.69
N ARG A 196 24.19 -9.66 9.30
CA ARG A 196 23.89 -8.77 10.42
C ARG A 196 22.93 -7.65 10.02
N GLU A 197 23.12 -7.04 8.85
CA GLU A 197 22.24 -5.99 8.34
C GLU A 197 20.85 -6.51 7.97
N VAL A 198 20.76 -7.72 7.41
CA VAL A 198 19.48 -8.42 7.16
C VAL A 198 18.70 -8.61 8.47
N ARG A 199 19.35 -9.10 9.54
CA ARG A 199 18.71 -9.26 10.86
C ARG A 199 18.27 -7.94 11.46
N ALA A 200 19.11 -6.92 11.37
CA ALA A 200 18.78 -5.58 11.84
C ALA A 200 17.54 -5.03 11.10
N PHE A 201 17.50 -5.19 9.78
CA PHE A 201 16.36 -4.81 8.95
C PHE A 201 15.07 -5.48 9.41
N TYR A 202 15.08 -6.81 9.54
CA TYR A 202 13.91 -7.56 9.99
C TYR A 202 13.45 -7.12 11.38
N THR A 203 14.38 -7.08 12.33
CA THR A 203 14.14 -6.67 13.71
C THR A 203 13.44 -5.31 13.78
N ALA A 204 13.87 -4.35 12.97
CA ALA A 204 13.30 -3.02 13.03
C ALA A 204 12.02 -2.83 12.23
N VAL A 205 11.83 -3.57 11.14
CA VAL A 205 10.53 -3.59 10.46
C VAL A 205 9.48 -4.12 11.43
N ILE A 206 9.75 -5.25 12.10
CA ILE A 206 8.88 -5.81 13.13
C ILE A 206 8.70 -4.82 14.28
N GLY A 207 9.78 -4.28 14.85
CA GLY A 207 9.70 -3.31 15.95
C GLY A 207 8.89 -2.06 15.60
N LYS A 208 9.00 -1.54 14.36
CA LYS A 208 8.18 -0.43 13.89
C LYS A 208 6.72 -0.80 13.72
N MET A 209 6.43 -2.00 13.21
CA MET A 209 5.06 -2.49 13.11
C MET A 209 4.45 -2.55 14.51
N LEU A 210 5.10 -3.21 15.47
CA LEU A 210 4.64 -3.28 16.86
C LEU A 210 4.40 -1.91 17.49
N ALA A 211 5.24 -0.91 17.19
CA ALA A 211 5.11 0.44 17.73
C ALA A 211 4.06 1.32 17.03
N LYS A 212 3.68 1.01 15.78
CA LYS A 212 2.80 1.86 14.96
C LYS A 212 1.44 1.26 14.67
N PHE A 213 1.34 -0.06 14.72
CA PHE A 213 0.11 -0.78 14.40
C PHE A 213 -0.81 -0.80 15.63
N PRO A 214 -2.09 -0.43 15.46
CA PRO A 214 -3.05 -0.36 16.56
C PRO A 214 -3.63 -1.73 16.93
N PHE A 215 -2.77 -2.70 17.31
CA PHE A 215 -3.20 -4.06 17.67
C PHE A 215 -4.16 -4.09 18.87
N ASP A 216 -4.03 -3.14 19.79
CA ASP A 216 -4.87 -3.03 20.98
C ASP A 216 -6.13 -2.17 20.77
N CYS A 217 -6.43 -1.74 19.53
CA CYS A 217 -7.63 -0.97 19.25
C CYS A 217 -8.88 -1.84 19.34
N GLU A 218 -9.67 -1.64 20.39
CA GLU A 218 -10.93 -2.36 20.62
C GLU A 218 -11.91 -2.25 19.45
N VAL A 219 -11.99 -1.09 18.79
CA VAL A 219 -12.82 -0.94 17.59
C VAL A 219 -12.37 -1.89 16.49
N LEU A 220 -11.06 -2.01 16.22
CA LEU A 220 -10.57 -2.92 15.18
C LEU A 220 -10.80 -4.39 15.52
N LYS A 221 -10.76 -4.75 16.81
CA LYS A 221 -11.10 -6.09 17.28
C LYS A 221 -12.59 -6.38 17.05
N ASP A 222 -13.45 -5.40 17.33
CA ASP A 222 -14.89 -5.54 17.22
C ASP A 222 -15.39 -5.56 15.77
N LEU A 223 -14.66 -4.95 14.83
CA LEU A 223 -15.02 -4.92 13.41
C LEU A 223 -15.03 -6.30 12.73
N VAL A 224 -14.67 -7.37 13.44
CA VAL A 224 -14.89 -8.76 13.00
C VAL A 224 -16.37 -9.03 12.65
N VAL A 225 -17.33 -8.28 13.23
CA VAL A 225 -18.76 -8.36 12.90
C VAL A 225 -19.09 -8.03 11.44
N MET A 226 -18.18 -7.37 10.72
CA MET A 226 -18.35 -7.10 9.29
C MET A 226 -18.07 -8.33 8.42
N ASP A 227 -17.41 -9.36 8.96
CA ASP A 227 -17.08 -10.60 8.26
C ASP A 227 -18.25 -11.59 8.34
N LEU A 228 -19.14 -11.51 7.34
CA LEU A 228 -20.32 -12.36 7.24
C LEU A 228 -20.01 -13.86 7.21
N ALA A 229 -18.80 -14.26 6.82
CA ALA A 229 -18.38 -15.66 6.85
C ALA A 229 -18.15 -16.20 8.26
N LYS A 230 -18.00 -15.32 9.26
CA LYS A 230 -17.82 -15.67 10.67
C LYS A 230 -19.05 -15.45 11.52
N ARG A 231 -20.17 -14.99 10.92
CA ARG A 231 -21.36 -14.55 11.66
C ARG A 231 -21.84 -15.55 12.70
N GLU A 232 -21.79 -16.85 12.40
CA GLU A 232 -22.25 -17.93 13.29
C GLU A 232 -21.39 -18.06 14.56
N ASP A 233 -20.10 -17.78 14.47
CA ASP A 233 -19.14 -17.88 15.59
C ASP A 233 -19.09 -16.61 16.46
N LEU A 234 -19.75 -15.53 16.02
CA LEU A 234 -19.66 -14.23 16.67
C LEU A 234 -20.69 -14.06 17.79
N THR A 235 -20.23 -13.46 18.88
CA THR A 235 -21.13 -12.98 19.93
C THR A 235 -21.71 -11.62 19.57
N TYR A 236 -22.82 -11.23 20.18
CA TYR A 236 -23.47 -9.93 19.96
C TYR A 236 -22.71 -8.75 20.62
N ALA A 237 -21.83 -9.01 21.59
CA ALA A 237 -21.19 -7.96 22.39
C ALA A 237 -20.32 -6.97 21.59
N PRO A 238 -19.48 -7.40 20.63
CA PRO A 238 -18.76 -6.49 19.73
C PRO A 238 -19.70 -5.56 18.95
N LEU A 239 -20.83 -6.08 18.47
CA LEU A 239 -21.80 -5.30 17.71
C LEU A 239 -22.42 -4.18 18.57
N LEU A 240 -22.77 -4.48 19.82
CA LEU A 240 -23.31 -3.46 20.73
C LEU A 240 -22.29 -2.36 21.06
N ARG A 241 -21.01 -2.72 21.27
CA ARG A 241 -19.95 -1.73 21.51
C ARG A 241 -19.76 -0.81 20.31
N LEU A 242 -19.82 -1.36 19.10
CA LEU A 242 -19.75 -0.58 17.86
C LEU A 242 -20.99 0.31 17.69
N ALA A 243 -22.18 -0.23 17.92
CA ALA A 243 -23.43 0.52 17.84
C ALA A 243 -23.44 1.71 18.82
N ALA A 244 -23.06 1.49 20.08
CA ALA A 244 -22.98 2.55 21.09
C ALA A 244 -22.04 3.69 20.67
N ARG A 245 -21.01 3.40 19.87
CA ARG A 245 -20.04 4.40 19.41
C ARG A 245 -20.44 5.10 18.10
N PHE A 246 -20.97 4.36 17.14
CA PHE A 246 -21.15 4.84 15.77
C PHE A 246 -22.62 5.03 15.37
N ALA A 247 -23.56 4.49 16.14
CA ALA A 247 -24.99 4.62 15.92
C ALA A 247 -25.76 4.58 17.28
N PRO A 248 -25.52 5.54 18.20
CA PRO A 248 -26.01 5.46 19.58
C PRO A 248 -27.53 5.46 19.71
N ASP A 249 -28.25 5.94 18.70
CA ASP A 249 -29.72 6.06 18.70
C ASP A 249 -30.42 4.78 18.20
N VAL A 250 -29.70 3.66 18.06
CA VAL A 250 -30.30 2.39 17.67
C VAL A 250 -30.82 1.64 18.89
N ASP A 251 -31.97 0.99 18.73
CA ASP A 251 -32.53 0.10 19.74
C ASP A 251 -31.62 -1.14 19.86
N GLN A 252 -31.07 -1.37 21.06
CA GLN A 252 -30.12 -2.46 21.29
C GLN A 252 -30.80 -3.84 21.32
N GLU A 253 -32.07 -3.91 21.74
CA GLU A 253 -32.83 -5.16 21.77
C GLU A 253 -33.20 -5.56 20.34
N ALA A 254 -33.73 -4.62 19.55
CA ALA A 254 -33.99 -4.84 18.13
C ALA A 254 -32.71 -5.18 17.34
N LEU A 255 -31.59 -4.51 17.63
CA LEU A 255 -30.30 -4.82 17.01
C LEU A 255 -29.83 -6.24 17.32
N LYS A 256 -30.05 -6.70 18.55
CA LYS A 256 -29.68 -8.06 18.96
C LYS A 256 -30.55 -9.09 18.23
N ASP A 257 -31.86 -8.89 18.20
CA ASP A 257 -32.79 -9.77 17.50
C ASP A 257 -32.47 -9.85 15.99
N GLU A 258 -32.18 -8.71 15.36
CA GLU A 258 -31.76 -8.66 13.95
C GLU A 258 -30.43 -9.36 13.70
N PHE A 259 -29.50 -9.32 14.67
CA PHE A 259 -28.24 -10.03 14.56
C PHE A 259 -28.43 -11.55 14.69
N GLU A 260 -29.29 -12.01 15.59
CA GLU A 260 -29.65 -13.43 15.70
C GLU A 260 -30.34 -13.92 14.41
N ASP A 261 -31.22 -13.11 13.80
CA ASP A 261 -31.80 -13.42 12.48
C ASP A 261 -30.74 -13.46 11.36
N LEU A 262 -29.77 -12.54 11.37
CA LEU A 262 -28.62 -12.58 10.44
C LEU A 262 -27.83 -13.90 10.57
N GLN A 263 -27.62 -14.39 11.80
CA GLN A 263 -26.88 -15.62 12.06
C GLN A 263 -27.61 -16.86 11.50
N LEU A 264 -28.94 -16.81 11.42
CA LEU A 264 -29.76 -17.89 10.84
C LEU A 264 -29.83 -17.84 9.30
N MET A 265 -29.28 -16.82 8.66
CA MET A 265 -29.28 -16.75 7.19
C MET A 265 -28.42 -17.85 6.59
N GLU A 266 -28.96 -18.53 5.58
CA GLU A 266 -28.20 -19.49 4.76
C GLU A 266 -27.20 -18.75 3.86
N ASP A 267 -26.02 -19.34 3.65
CA ASP A 267 -25.00 -18.79 2.74
C ASP A 267 -25.53 -18.58 1.31
N ALA A 268 -26.47 -19.42 0.86
CA ALA A 268 -27.13 -19.27 -0.44
C ALA A 268 -27.92 -17.96 -0.57
N SER A 269 -28.32 -17.36 0.55
CA SER A 269 -29.01 -16.07 0.61
C SER A 269 -28.04 -14.87 0.58
N ILE A 270 -26.73 -15.12 0.64
CA ILE A 270 -25.69 -14.07 0.65
C ILE A 270 -24.87 -14.19 -0.64
N SER A 271 -24.92 -13.15 -1.46
CA SER A 271 -24.15 -13.12 -2.70
C SER A 271 -22.70 -12.71 -2.43
N PHE A 272 -21.85 -13.66 -2.05
CA PHE A 272 -20.41 -13.40 -1.88
C PHE A 272 -19.67 -13.20 -3.23
N LYS A 273 -20.23 -13.72 -4.32
CA LYS A 273 -19.62 -13.68 -5.66
C LYS A 273 -20.67 -13.38 -6.73
N VAL A 274 -20.25 -12.64 -7.76
CA VAL A 274 -20.99 -12.43 -9.01
C VAL A 274 -20.09 -12.84 -10.17
N ASP A 275 -20.58 -13.68 -11.07
CA ASP A 275 -19.82 -14.24 -12.20
C ASP A 275 -18.48 -14.88 -11.78
N GLY A 276 -18.47 -15.57 -10.64
CA GLY A 276 -17.28 -16.22 -10.09
C GLY A 276 -16.27 -15.28 -9.44
N ARG A 277 -16.50 -13.96 -9.45
CA ARG A 277 -15.61 -12.96 -8.85
C ARG A 277 -16.09 -12.54 -7.46
N PRO A 278 -15.19 -12.39 -6.47
CA PRO A 278 -15.54 -11.85 -5.15
C PRO A 278 -16.15 -10.45 -5.28
N GLN A 279 -17.23 -10.21 -4.54
CA GLN A 279 -17.83 -8.89 -4.44
C GLN A 279 -17.09 -8.00 -3.42
N ARG A 280 -17.24 -6.69 -3.57
CA ARG A 280 -16.80 -5.73 -2.54
C ARG A 280 -17.65 -5.89 -1.28
N LEU A 281 -17.05 -5.60 -0.13
CA LEU A 281 -17.72 -5.77 1.17
C LEU A 281 -19.02 -4.94 1.28
N ASP A 282 -19.00 -3.71 0.78
CA ASP A 282 -20.16 -2.81 0.75
C ASP A 282 -21.29 -3.33 -0.15
N ALA A 283 -20.96 -3.96 -1.28
CA ALA A 283 -21.95 -4.59 -2.15
C ALA A 283 -22.61 -5.82 -1.50
N ILE A 284 -21.81 -6.66 -0.81
CA ILE A 284 -22.34 -7.82 -0.07
C ILE A 284 -23.30 -7.36 1.02
N TRP A 285 -22.88 -6.42 1.86
CA TRP A 285 -23.74 -5.84 2.89
C TRP A 285 -24.96 -5.13 2.29
N GLY A 286 -24.81 -4.42 1.18
CA GLY A 286 -25.93 -3.82 0.47
C GLY A 286 -27.00 -4.84 0.07
N GLY A 287 -26.58 -6.02 -0.41
CA GLY A 287 -27.48 -7.14 -0.69
C GLY A 287 -28.23 -7.63 0.54
N VAL A 288 -27.50 -7.89 1.65
CA VAL A 288 -28.09 -8.33 2.92
C VAL A 288 -29.10 -7.31 3.45
N LEU A 289 -28.71 -6.04 3.52
CA LEU A 289 -29.53 -4.96 4.07
C LEU A 289 -30.74 -4.59 3.18
N SER A 290 -30.72 -4.97 1.91
CA SER A 290 -31.85 -4.79 0.98
C SER A 290 -32.95 -5.85 1.15
N GLN A 291 -32.70 -6.91 1.92
CA GLN A 291 -33.67 -7.99 2.09
C GLN A 291 -34.93 -7.51 2.82
N LYS A 292 -36.06 -8.10 2.42
CA LYS A 292 -37.36 -7.86 3.01
C LYS A 292 -37.90 -9.14 3.61
N THR A 293 -38.70 -9.01 4.65
CA THR A 293 -39.47 -10.13 5.21
C THR A 293 -40.60 -10.51 4.24
N ALA A 294 -41.28 -11.62 4.51
CA ALA A 294 -42.48 -12.02 3.76
C ALA A 294 -43.60 -10.96 3.80
N LEU A 295 -43.58 -10.04 4.77
CA LEU A 295 -44.51 -8.93 4.89
C LEU A 295 -44.10 -7.69 4.05
N GLY A 296 -42.99 -7.75 3.32
CA GLY A 296 -42.50 -6.66 2.47
C GLY A 296 -41.80 -5.51 3.21
N VAL A 297 -41.61 -5.64 4.52
CA VAL A 297 -40.85 -4.69 5.35
C VAL A 297 -39.36 -5.03 5.35
N THR A 298 -38.51 -4.02 5.54
CA THR A 298 -37.06 -4.20 5.65
C THR A 298 -36.73 -5.18 6.76
N ARG A 299 -35.88 -6.18 6.46
CA ARG A 299 -35.52 -7.24 7.41
C ARG A 299 -34.57 -6.77 8.51
N PHE A 300 -33.62 -5.89 8.16
CA PHE A 300 -32.54 -5.44 9.06
C PHE A 300 -32.45 -3.91 9.21
N PRO A 301 -33.52 -3.22 9.65
CA PRO A 301 -33.53 -1.76 9.72
C PRO A 301 -32.52 -1.19 10.73
N THR A 302 -32.32 -1.85 11.87
CA THR A 302 -31.46 -1.38 12.96
C THR A 302 -30.00 -1.70 12.68
N LEU A 303 -29.72 -2.96 12.33
CA LEU A 303 -28.42 -3.44 11.88
C LEU A 303 -27.95 -2.67 10.64
N GLY A 304 -28.86 -2.33 9.74
CA GLY A 304 -28.55 -1.52 8.56
C GLY A 304 -27.97 -0.15 8.89
N ARG A 305 -28.47 0.53 9.93
CA ARG A 305 -27.91 1.80 10.40
C ARG A 305 -26.50 1.63 10.93
N VAL A 306 -26.28 0.59 11.76
CA VAL A 306 -24.95 0.28 12.32
C VAL A 306 -23.96 -0.04 11.20
N MET A 307 -24.29 -0.98 10.32
CA MET A 307 -23.40 -1.43 9.25
C MET A 307 -23.10 -0.33 8.25
N THR A 308 -24.07 0.54 7.92
CA THR A 308 -23.81 1.71 7.07
C THR A 308 -22.79 2.65 7.70
N ALA A 309 -22.89 2.91 9.02
CA ALA A 309 -21.91 3.73 9.72
C ALA A 309 -20.52 3.08 9.71
N LEU A 310 -20.42 1.78 9.96
CA LEU A 310 -19.14 1.05 9.93
C LEU A 310 -18.51 0.99 8.53
N LEU A 311 -19.32 0.81 7.49
CA LEU A 311 -18.86 0.79 6.10
C LEU A 311 -18.31 2.14 5.63
N SER A 312 -18.72 3.24 6.28
CA SER A 312 -18.24 4.60 6.03
C SER A 312 -16.89 4.91 6.69
N LEU A 313 -16.37 4.03 7.56
CA LEU A 313 -15.10 4.24 8.23
C LEU A 313 -13.93 4.15 7.24
N LEU A 314 -13.15 5.23 7.18
CA LEU A 314 -11.91 5.27 6.41
C LEU A 314 -10.86 4.40 7.10
N HIS A 315 -10.24 3.52 6.33
CA HIS A 315 -9.23 2.59 6.83
C HIS A 315 -7.80 3.13 6.63
N SER A 316 -7.63 4.22 5.88
CA SER A 316 -6.37 4.91 5.70
C SER A 316 -6.55 6.38 5.29
N ASN A 317 -5.44 7.10 5.21
CA ASN A 317 -5.40 8.46 4.67
C ASN A 317 -5.35 8.48 3.13
N ALA A 318 -5.42 7.32 2.46
CA ALA A 318 -5.32 7.23 1.00
C ALA A 318 -6.44 8.05 0.31
N ASP A 319 -7.65 8.07 0.88
CA ASP A 319 -8.76 8.88 0.39
C ASP A 319 -8.42 10.37 0.38
N CYS A 320 -7.85 10.87 1.49
CA CYS A 320 -7.38 12.25 1.58
C CYS A 320 -6.23 12.52 0.59
N GLU A 321 -5.28 11.59 0.45
CA GLU A 321 -4.17 11.72 -0.51
C GLU A 321 -4.66 11.76 -1.97
N ARG A 322 -5.68 10.98 -2.31
CA ARG A 322 -6.34 11.00 -3.62
C ARG A 322 -7.00 12.36 -3.86
N ALA A 323 -7.74 12.89 -2.88
CA ALA A 323 -8.32 14.23 -2.95
C ALA A 323 -7.23 15.31 -3.13
N PHE A 324 -6.13 15.27 -2.36
CA PHE A 324 -5.00 16.20 -2.53
C PHE A 324 -4.30 16.07 -3.89
N SER A 325 -4.26 14.86 -4.46
CA SER A 325 -3.78 14.65 -5.84
C SER A 325 -4.68 15.36 -6.85
N MET A 326 -6.01 15.29 -6.67
CA MET A 326 -6.96 16.02 -7.50
C MET A 326 -6.80 17.53 -7.36
N VAL A 327 -6.61 18.06 -6.14
CA VAL A 327 -6.33 19.48 -5.90
C VAL A 327 -5.11 19.94 -6.68
N ARG A 328 -4.00 19.20 -6.61
CA ARG A 328 -2.76 19.54 -7.36
C ARG A 328 -2.97 19.56 -8.88
N LYS A 329 -3.88 18.73 -9.41
CA LYS A 329 -4.25 18.76 -10.84
C LYS A 329 -5.16 19.94 -11.21
N VAL A 330 -5.95 20.46 -10.27
CA VAL A 330 -6.84 21.61 -10.47
C VAL A 330 -6.06 22.93 -10.31
N HIS A 331 -5.23 23.00 -9.27
CA HIS A 331 -4.38 24.13 -8.93
C HIS A 331 -3.03 24.04 -9.66
N THR A 332 -3.04 24.35 -10.95
CA THR A 332 -1.84 24.33 -11.81
C THR A 332 -1.11 25.67 -11.80
N GLU A 333 0.09 25.73 -12.38
CA GLU A 333 0.83 26.99 -12.50
C GLU A 333 0.10 28.06 -13.33
N CYS A 334 -0.78 27.65 -14.24
CA CYS A 334 -1.63 28.54 -15.03
C CYS A 334 -2.96 28.89 -14.33
N ARG A 335 -3.25 28.31 -13.15
CA ARG A 335 -4.48 28.49 -12.37
C ARG A 335 -4.19 28.67 -10.86
N LYS A 336 -3.19 29.50 -10.54
CA LYS A 336 -2.71 29.70 -9.16
C LYS A 336 -3.66 30.51 -8.25
N SER A 337 -4.71 31.13 -8.80
CA SER A 337 -5.57 32.07 -8.08
C SER A 337 -7.02 31.59 -7.96
N LEU A 338 -7.22 30.28 -7.76
CA LEU A 338 -8.55 29.75 -7.45
C LEU A 338 -8.80 29.89 -5.95
N CYS A 339 -9.92 30.51 -5.57
CA CYS A 339 -10.34 30.57 -4.17
C CYS A 339 -10.75 29.18 -3.65
N ALA A 340 -10.78 29.02 -2.32
CA ALA A 340 -11.11 27.76 -1.67
C ALA A 340 -12.48 27.21 -2.09
N ASP A 341 -13.48 28.07 -2.25
CA ASP A 341 -14.84 27.67 -2.63
C ASP A 341 -14.87 27.06 -4.03
N THR A 342 -14.12 27.64 -4.97
CA THR A 342 -14.01 27.14 -6.34
C THR A 342 -13.28 25.80 -6.38
N ILE A 343 -12.21 25.65 -5.60
CA ILE A 343 -11.49 24.37 -5.47
C ILE A 343 -12.42 23.30 -4.88
N THR A 344 -13.20 23.66 -3.85
CA THR A 344 -14.15 22.77 -3.20
C THR A 344 -15.24 22.32 -4.16
N ALA A 345 -15.85 23.25 -4.91
CA ALA A 345 -16.84 22.92 -5.94
C ALA A 345 -16.26 21.99 -7.01
N PHE A 346 -15.03 22.23 -7.49
CA PHE A 346 -14.37 21.34 -8.44
C PHE A 346 -14.13 19.94 -7.88
N LEU A 347 -13.71 19.84 -6.62
CA LEU A 347 -13.53 18.55 -5.96
C LEU A 347 -14.85 17.80 -5.81
N GLN A 348 -15.91 18.47 -5.36
CA GLN A 348 -17.24 17.88 -5.24
C GLN A 348 -17.72 17.35 -6.59
N CYS A 349 -17.56 18.12 -7.67
CA CYS A 349 -17.89 17.63 -9.01
C CYS A 349 -17.04 16.41 -9.39
N LYS A 350 -15.71 16.47 -9.22
CA LYS A 350 -14.83 15.37 -9.62
C LYS A 350 -15.00 14.08 -8.80
N ILE A 351 -15.34 14.19 -7.52
CA ILE A 351 -15.51 13.05 -6.63
C ILE A 351 -16.87 12.39 -6.86
N ASN A 352 -17.91 13.19 -7.09
CA ASN A 352 -19.29 12.68 -7.15
C ASN A 352 -19.79 12.43 -8.59
N PHE A 353 -19.10 12.92 -9.62
CA PHE A 353 -19.44 12.63 -11.02
C PHE A 353 -18.38 11.71 -11.64
N ASP A 354 -18.70 10.41 -11.65
CA ASP A 354 -17.89 9.37 -12.29
C ASP A 354 -18.36 9.05 -13.72
N ILE A 355 -19.17 9.94 -14.30
CA ILE A 355 -19.72 9.81 -15.66
C ILE A 355 -18.69 10.35 -16.66
N ASN A 356 -18.45 9.63 -17.75
CA ASN A 356 -17.60 10.12 -18.83
C ASN A 356 -18.16 11.44 -19.38
N CYS A 357 -17.28 12.38 -19.75
CA CYS A 357 -17.73 13.68 -20.26
C CYS A 357 -18.61 13.57 -21.52
N CYS A 358 -18.48 12.50 -22.30
CA CYS A 358 -19.31 12.21 -23.47
C CYS A 358 -20.71 11.66 -23.14
N GLU A 359 -20.90 11.12 -21.93
CA GLU A 359 -22.17 10.61 -21.42
C GLU A 359 -22.90 11.65 -20.55
N PHE A 360 -22.22 12.76 -20.23
CA PHE A 360 -22.77 13.82 -19.40
C PHE A 360 -23.74 14.69 -20.20
N ASP A 361 -25.04 14.52 -19.94
CA ASP A 361 -26.08 15.35 -20.55
C ASP A 361 -26.19 16.72 -19.85
N VAL A 362 -25.80 17.77 -20.56
CA VAL A 362 -25.83 19.14 -20.04
C VAL A 362 -27.24 19.69 -20.19
N THR A 363 -27.99 19.71 -19.09
CA THR A 363 -29.36 20.21 -19.13
C THR A 363 -29.43 21.71 -19.48
N PRO A 364 -30.51 22.18 -20.13
CA PRO A 364 -30.71 23.62 -20.40
C PRO A 364 -30.65 24.49 -19.14
N ALA A 365 -31.04 23.96 -17.98
CA ALA A 365 -30.94 24.67 -16.71
C ALA A 365 -29.48 24.91 -16.30
N MET A 366 -28.60 23.92 -16.46
CA MET A 366 -27.17 24.06 -16.20
C MET A 366 -26.52 25.08 -17.12
N LEU A 367 -26.87 25.07 -18.42
CA LEU A 367 -26.36 26.06 -19.38
C LEU A 367 -26.79 27.48 -19.02
N ARG A 368 -28.05 27.67 -18.58
CA ARG A 368 -28.54 28.97 -18.11
C ARG A 368 -27.80 29.43 -16.85
N GLY A 369 -27.60 28.53 -15.88
CA GLY A 369 -26.84 28.81 -14.66
C GLY A 369 -25.41 29.24 -14.95
N ALA A 370 -24.70 28.51 -15.83
CA ALA A 370 -23.33 28.84 -16.23
C ALA A 370 -23.22 30.20 -16.95
N LYS A 371 -24.15 30.47 -17.87
CA LYS A 371 -24.23 31.78 -18.56
C LYS A 371 -24.50 32.92 -17.57
N HIS A 372 -25.41 32.72 -16.63
CA HIS A 372 -25.74 33.72 -15.62
C HIS A 372 -24.53 34.02 -14.71
N ALA A 373 -23.87 32.99 -14.18
CA ALA A 373 -22.66 33.14 -13.38
C ALA A 373 -21.54 33.87 -14.12
N THR A 374 -21.36 33.58 -15.42
CA THR A 374 -20.37 34.25 -16.27
C THR A 374 -20.73 35.74 -16.48
N ALA A 375 -22.01 36.03 -16.68
CA ALA A 375 -22.49 37.40 -16.85
C ALA A 375 -22.30 38.24 -15.58
N GLU A 376 -22.60 37.69 -14.39
CA GLU A 376 -22.37 38.37 -13.12
C GLU A 376 -20.88 38.61 -12.86
N TYR A 377 -20.02 37.60 -13.06
CA TYR A 377 -18.57 37.78 -12.92
C TYR A 377 -18.03 38.90 -13.81
N ASN A 378 -18.44 38.92 -15.08
CA ASN A 378 -18.00 39.95 -16.02
C ASN A 378 -18.50 41.36 -15.64
N LYS A 379 -19.68 41.50 -15.02
CA LYS A 379 -20.15 42.81 -14.53
C LYS A 379 -19.29 43.36 -13.39
N GLU A 380 -18.73 42.48 -12.56
CA GLU A 380 -17.93 42.88 -11.40
C GLU A 380 -16.45 43.13 -11.74
N HIS A 381 -15.97 42.60 -12.88
CA HIS A 381 -14.52 42.53 -13.20
C HIS A 381 -14.14 43.05 -14.60
N VAL A 382 -15.08 43.53 -15.40
CA VAL A 382 -14.88 44.22 -16.69
C VAL A 382 -15.54 45.59 -16.59
#